data_AF-A0A0P0XPW4-F1
#
_entry.id   AF-A0A0P0XPW4-F1
#
_cell.length_a   1.000
_cell.length_b   1.000
_cell.length_c   1.000
_cell.angle_alpha   90.00
_cell.angle_beta   90.00
_cell.angle_gamma   90.00
#
_symmetry.space_group_name_H-M   'P 1'
#
loop_
_entity.id
_entity.type
_entity.pdbx_description
1 polymer ?
#
loop_
_entity_poly.entity_id
_entity_poly.type
_entity_poly.pdbx_seq_one_letter_code
_entity_poly.pdbx_strand_id
1 'polypeptide(L)'
;MAILDSNPPPAADAVVAADGSGDYTTIAAAVAAAPSKSTKRYVIYIKKGTYNELITIGQNTWNLTLIGDGMDVTIITGNQSVGGGVSSTSKTGTVTVDGIGFVAIDLTIENTAGAENEQAVALLSNSDASALYRCGIRVYQDTLYAKSNR
;
A
#
# COMPACT_ATOMS: atom_id res chain seq x y z
N MET A 1 -32.26 19.07 -1.58
CA MET A 1 -31.58 18.79 -0.30
C MET A 1 -30.26 18.11 -0.64
N ALA A 2 -29.23 18.90 -0.91
CA ALA A 2 -27.91 18.46 -1.32
C ALA A 2 -26.90 19.36 -0.60
N ILE A 3 -26.22 18.82 0.41
CA ILE A 3 -25.06 19.45 1.04
C ILE A 3 -24.22 18.33 1.64
N LEU A 4 -23.05 18.07 1.06
CA LEU A 4 -21.75 18.00 1.72
C LEU A 4 -20.70 17.57 0.67
N ASP A 5 -19.83 18.53 0.37
CA ASP A 5 -18.75 18.51 -0.61
C ASP A 5 -17.94 17.22 -0.64
N SER A 6 -17.87 16.60 -1.81
CA SER A 6 -16.73 15.78 -2.19
C SER A 6 -15.54 16.71 -2.39
N ASN A 7 -14.55 16.66 -1.51
CA ASN A 7 -13.23 17.24 -1.77
C ASN A 7 -12.77 16.77 -3.16
N PRO A 8 -12.29 17.66 -4.06
CA PRO A 8 -11.85 17.21 -5.37
C PRO A 8 -10.78 16.13 -5.22
N PRO A 9 -10.78 15.08 -6.07
CA PRO A 9 -9.77 14.05 -5.99
C PRO A 9 -8.38 14.68 -6.11
N PRO A 10 -7.37 14.13 -5.40
CA PRO A 10 -6.01 14.66 -5.46
C PRO A 10 -5.50 14.64 -6.90
N ALA A 11 -4.61 15.57 -7.25
CA ALA A 11 -3.88 15.49 -8.52
C ALA A 11 -3.07 14.18 -8.53
N ALA A 12 -3.41 13.29 -9.46
CA ALA A 12 -2.86 11.95 -9.55
C ALA A 12 -2.36 11.66 -10.97
N ASP A 13 -1.29 10.88 -11.07
CA ASP A 13 -0.74 10.37 -12.33
C ASP A 13 -1.48 9.09 -12.79
N ALA A 14 -2.09 8.38 -11.85
CA ALA A 14 -2.95 7.21 -12.11
C ALA A 14 -4.06 7.07 -11.06
N VAL A 15 -5.22 6.60 -11.49
CA VAL A 15 -6.37 6.29 -10.63
C VAL A 15 -6.65 4.78 -10.61
N VAL A 16 -6.72 4.19 -9.43
CA VAL A 16 -7.13 2.81 -9.21
C VAL A 16 -8.57 2.81 -8.69
N ALA A 17 -9.44 2.03 -9.35
CA ALA A 17 -10.81 1.82 -8.89
C ALA A 17 -11.25 0.39 -9.21
N ALA A 18 -11.61 -0.37 -8.18
CA ALA A 18 -12.06 -1.76 -8.32
C ALA A 18 -13.34 -1.91 -9.18
N ASP A 19 -14.14 -0.85 -9.31
CA ASP A 19 -15.36 -0.80 -10.13
C ASP A 19 -15.08 -0.49 -11.62
N GLY A 20 -13.82 -0.29 -12.01
CA GLY A 20 -13.42 0.04 -13.39
C GLY A 20 -13.58 1.52 -13.76
N SER A 21 -13.91 2.40 -12.82
CA SER A 21 -14.05 3.85 -13.06
C SER A 21 -12.74 4.64 -12.98
N GLY A 22 -11.59 3.94 -12.97
CA GLY A 22 -10.23 4.50 -12.95
C GLY A 22 -9.40 3.99 -14.13
N ASP A 23 -8.12 4.36 -14.16
CA ASP A 23 -7.17 3.92 -15.19
C ASP A 23 -6.79 2.44 -15.01
N TYR A 24 -6.80 1.95 -13.77
CA TYR A 24 -6.50 0.57 -13.40
C TYR A 24 -7.55 0.00 -12.42
N THR A 25 -7.76 -1.31 -12.48
CA THR A 25 -8.61 -2.03 -11.50
C THR A 25 -7.81 -2.59 -10.31
N THR A 26 -6.48 -2.62 -10.41
CA THR A 26 -5.59 -3.19 -9.40
C THR A 26 -4.47 -2.20 -9.06
N ILE A 27 -4.01 -2.24 -7.81
CA ILE A 27 -2.91 -1.39 -7.35
C ILE A 27 -1.61 -1.86 -7.98
N ALA A 28 -1.40 -3.18 -8.10
CA ALA A 28 -0.18 -3.74 -8.69
C ALA A 28 0.05 -3.27 -10.14
N ALA A 29 -1.01 -3.16 -10.95
CA ALA A 29 -0.89 -2.66 -12.32
C ALA A 29 -0.51 -1.17 -12.38
N ALA A 30 -1.09 -0.34 -11.52
CA ALA A 30 -0.74 1.08 -11.44
C ALA A 30 0.70 1.30 -10.95
N VAL A 31 1.17 0.49 -10.00
CA VAL A 31 2.57 0.50 -9.53
C VAL A 31 3.53 0.06 -10.64
N ALA A 32 3.18 -0.97 -11.41
CA ALA A 32 4.00 -1.45 -12.53
C ALA A 32 4.12 -0.42 -13.67
N ALA A 33 3.15 0.49 -13.80
CA ALA A 33 3.18 1.58 -14.78
C ALA A 33 4.02 2.79 -14.35
N ALA A 34 4.41 2.87 -13.07
CA ALA A 34 5.19 4.00 -12.57
C ALA A 34 6.57 4.09 -13.25
N PRO A 35 7.04 5.31 -13.60
CA PRO A 35 8.32 5.49 -14.28
C PRO A 35 9.49 5.06 -13.39
N SER A 36 10.42 4.31 -13.98
CA SER A 36 11.59 3.81 -13.27
C SER A 36 12.55 4.93 -12.85
N LYS A 37 12.97 4.92 -11.57
CA LYS A 37 13.94 5.83 -10.94
C LYS A 37 13.64 7.31 -11.20
N SER A 38 12.35 7.65 -11.28
CA SER A 38 11.91 9.03 -11.49
C SER A 38 12.29 9.90 -10.29
N THR A 39 12.87 11.07 -10.56
CA THR A 39 13.08 12.13 -9.56
C THR A 39 11.82 12.93 -9.27
N LYS A 40 10.80 12.82 -10.15
CA LYS A 40 9.47 13.38 -9.92
C LYS A 40 8.62 12.38 -9.15
N ARG A 41 7.81 12.88 -8.22
CA ARG A 41 6.81 12.09 -7.50
C ARG A 41 5.75 11.56 -8.48
N TYR A 42 5.45 10.27 -8.37
CA TYR A 42 4.36 9.61 -9.10
C TYR A 42 3.24 9.28 -8.11
N VAL A 43 2.05 9.84 -8.32
CA VAL A 43 0.92 9.75 -7.40
C VAL A 43 -0.14 8.79 -7.94
N ILE A 44 -0.40 7.72 -7.21
CA ILE A 44 -1.50 6.79 -7.48
C ILE A 44 -2.62 7.09 -6.49
N TYR A 45 -3.77 7.51 -7.00
CA TYR A 45 -4.99 7.69 -6.22
C TYR A 45 -5.83 6.40 -6.26
N ILE A 46 -6.15 5.88 -5.09
CA ILE A 46 -6.85 4.60 -4.89
C ILE A 46 -8.23 4.92 -4.34
N LYS A 47 -9.27 4.71 -5.16
CA LYS A 47 -10.65 4.88 -4.70
C LYS A 47 -11.00 3.85 -3.63
N LYS A 48 -11.99 4.18 -2.82
CA LYS A 48 -12.55 3.31 -1.77
C LYS A 48 -12.80 1.89 -2.28
N GLY A 49 -12.46 0.92 -1.45
CA GLY A 49 -12.52 -0.49 -1.77
C GLY A 49 -11.58 -1.29 -0.89
N THR A 50 -11.73 -2.62 -0.97
CA THR A 50 -10.82 -3.58 -0.35
C THR A 50 -10.07 -4.30 -1.47
N TYR A 51 -8.76 -4.07 -1.54
CA TYR A 51 -7.85 -4.59 -2.54
C TYR A 51 -7.08 -5.76 -1.92
N ASN A 52 -7.50 -6.99 -2.23
CA ASN A 52 -6.82 -8.21 -1.79
C ASN A 52 -5.65 -8.52 -2.73
N GLU A 53 -4.54 -7.81 -2.52
CA GLU A 53 -3.37 -7.83 -3.38
C GLU A 53 -2.07 -7.76 -2.55
N LEU A 54 -1.04 -8.48 -2.99
CA LEU A 54 0.31 -8.32 -2.46
C LEU A 54 1.07 -7.32 -3.33
N ILE A 55 1.44 -6.18 -2.77
CA ILE A 55 2.05 -5.06 -3.51
C ILE A 55 3.55 -5.00 -3.23
N THR A 56 4.34 -4.98 -4.30
CA THR A 56 5.79 -4.78 -4.22
C THR A 56 6.19 -3.49 -4.94
N ILE A 57 6.78 -2.56 -4.20
CA ILE A 57 7.37 -1.33 -4.72
C ILE A 57 8.88 -1.54 -4.80
N GLY A 58 9.33 -2.05 -5.94
CA GLY A 58 10.72 -2.47 -6.10
C GLY A 58 11.74 -1.32 -6.04
N GLN A 59 13.02 -1.68 -5.94
CA GLN A 59 14.15 -0.73 -5.83
C GLN A 59 14.23 0.33 -6.94
N ASN A 60 13.59 0.06 -8.08
CA ASN A 60 13.56 0.93 -9.25
C ASN A 60 12.34 1.86 -9.28
N THR A 61 11.41 1.77 -8.33
CA THR A 61 10.21 2.61 -8.27
C THR A 61 10.41 3.68 -7.19
N TRP A 62 10.89 4.86 -7.59
CA TRP A 62 11.22 5.95 -6.66
C TRP A 62 10.09 6.96 -6.56
N ASN A 63 10.02 7.66 -5.42
CA ASN A 63 9.11 8.77 -5.16
C ASN A 63 7.63 8.43 -5.43
N LEU A 64 7.23 7.19 -5.13
CA LEU A 64 5.85 6.75 -5.30
C LEU A 64 5.00 7.24 -4.13
N THR A 65 3.85 7.83 -4.42
CA THR A 65 2.82 8.15 -3.42
C THR A 65 1.56 7.35 -3.70
N LEU A 66 1.10 6.59 -2.71
CA LEU A 66 -0.25 6.02 -2.69
C LEU A 66 -1.15 6.93 -1.85
N ILE A 67 -2.28 7.34 -2.39
CA ILE A 67 -3.29 8.12 -1.66
C ILE A 67 -4.66 7.45 -1.78
N GLY A 68 -5.31 7.15 -0.65
CA GLY A 68 -6.65 6.57 -0.62
C GLY A 68 -7.76 7.61 -0.45
N ASP A 69 -9.02 7.16 -0.57
CA ASP A 69 -10.21 7.94 -0.21
C ASP A 69 -10.37 8.17 1.31
N GLY A 70 -9.59 7.47 2.13
CA GLY A 70 -9.69 7.49 3.58
C GLY A 70 -9.25 6.17 4.21
N MET A 71 -8.63 6.26 5.40
CA MET A 71 -8.11 5.10 6.14
C MET A 71 -9.12 3.98 6.35
N ASP A 72 -10.39 4.31 6.58
CA ASP A 72 -11.43 3.31 6.89
C ASP A 72 -12.12 2.73 5.65
N VAL A 73 -11.89 3.33 4.47
CA VAL A 73 -12.61 2.98 3.24
C VAL A 73 -11.69 2.49 2.12
N THR A 74 -10.39 2.72 2.22
CA THR A 74 -9.38 2.24 1.26
C THR A 74 -8.44 1.27 1.97
N ILE A 75 -8.62 -0.03 1.72
CA ILE A 75 -7.94 -1.10 2.45
C ILE A 75 -7.14 -1.94 1.46
N ILE A 76 -5.84 -2.08 1.70
CA ILE A 76 -4.96 -3.06 1.04
C ILE A 76 -4.79 -4.22 2.01
N THR A 77 -5.25 -5.40 1.62
CA THR A 77 -5.31 -6.58 2.49
C THR A 77 -4.58 -7.77 1.89
N GLY A 78 -4.02 -8.59 2.78
CA GLY A 78 -3.39 -9.87 2.48
C GLY A 78 -3.50 -10.80 3.69
N ASN A 79 -3.05 -12.03 3.55
CA ASN A 79 -3.13 -13.05 4.62
C ASN A 79 -1.92 -14.00 4.63
N GLN A 80 -0.80 -13.58 4.04
CA GLN A 80 0.41 -14.40 3.97
C GLN A 80 1.08 -14.46 5.35
N SER A 81 1.55 -15.65 5.73
CA SER A 81 2.17 -15.88 7.04
C SER A 81 3.12 -17.08 7.03
N VAL A 82 4.05 -17.11 7.99
CA VAL A 82 4.98 -18.25 8.13
C VAL A 82 4.24 -19.51 8.55
N GLY A 83 3.31 -19.41 9.51
CA GLY A 83 2.44 -20.53 9.92
C GLY A 83 1.54 -21.04 8.79
N GLY A 84 1.23 -20.18 7.80
CA GLY A 84 0.52 -20.54 6.57
C GLY A 84 1.40 -21.16 5.48
N GLY A 85 2.70 -21.38 5.74
CA GLY A 85 3.64 -22.03 4.83
C GLY A 85 4.53 -21.09 4.01
N VAL A 86 4.53 -19.78 4.29
CA VAL A 86 5.48 -18.86 3.66
C VAL A 86 6.87 -19.08 4.22
N SER A 87 7.86 -19.23 3.33
CA SER A 87 9.21 -19.66 3.70
C SER A 87 9.99 -18.74 4.66
N SER A 88 9.51 -17.51 4.87
CA SER A 88 10.21 -16.49 5.67
C SER A 88 9.31 -15.28 5.93
N THR A 89 9.42 -14.66 7.10
CA THR A 89 8.70 -13.42 7.48
C THR A 89 8.86 -12.28 6.46
N SER A 90 10.00 -12.16 5.78
CA SER A 90 10.18 -11.09 4.78
C SER A 90 9.33 -11.25 3.52
N LYS A 91 8.69 -12.41 3.32
CA LYS A 91 7.78 -12.68 2.20
C LYS A 91 6.31 -12.60 2.60
N THR A 92 6.00 -12.32 3.87
CA THR A 92 4.63 -12.25 4.38
C THR A 92 4.03 -10.84 4.29
N GLY A 93 4.77 -9.88 3.72
CA GLY A 93 4.34 -8.47 3.61
C GLY A 93 3.18 -8.28 2.64
N THR A 94 2.06 -7.73 3.11
CA THR A 94 0.97 -7.26 2.23
C THR A 94 1.47 -6.15 1.29
N VAL A 95 2.22 -5.20 1.84
CA VAL A 95 2.95 -4.19 1.06
C VAL A 95 4.43 -4.27 1.41
N THR A 96 5.27 -4.43 0.38
CA THR A 96 6.73 -4.44 0.50
C THR A 96 7.32 -3.26 -0.27
N VAL A 97 8.15 -2.46 0.39
CA VAL A 97 8.73 -1.23 -0.15
C VAL A 97 10.25 -1.29 -0.14
N ASP A 98 10.85 -1.38 -1.32
CA ASP A 98 12.31 -1.33 -1.52
C ASP A 98 12.75 -0.05 -2.27
N GLY A 99 11.82 0.66 -2.92
CA GLY A 99 12.09 1.91 -3.63
C GLY A 99 12.17 3.13 -2.71
N ILE A 100 13.04 4.10 -3.00
CA ILE A 100 13.30 5.29 -2.17
C ILE A 100 12.15 6.30 -2.26
N GLY A 101 11.85 7.01 -1.18
CA GLY A 101 10.92 8.16 -1.18
C GLY A 101 9.45 7.77 -1.22
N PHE A 102 9.09 6.59 -0.72
CA PHE A 102 7.73 6.10 -0.71
C PHE A 102 6.84 6.90 0.25
N VAL A 103 5.61 7.20 -0.15
CA VAL A 103 4.62 7.83 0.71
C VAL A 103 3.28 7.11 0.63
N ALA A 104 2.64 6.89 1.78
CA ALA A 104 1.26 6.45 1.86
C ALA A 104 0.41 7.50 2.61
N ILE A 105 -0.79 7.78 2.10
CA ILE A 105 -1.74 8.75 2.66
C ILE A 105 -3.16 8.17 2.62
N ASP A 106 -3.92 8.33 3.70
CA ASP A 106 -5.38 8.07 3.74
C ASP A 106 -5.80 6.66 3.30
N LEU A 107 -5.09 5.63 3.77
CA LEU A 107 -5.38 4.23 3.47
C LEU A 107 -4.99 3.30 4.63
N THR A 108 -5.51 2.08 4.62
CA THR A 108 -5.12 1.01 5.56
C THR A 108 -4.36 -0.09 4.84
N ILE A 109 -3.28 -0.57 5.44
CA ILE A 109 -2.57 -1.79 5.05
C ILE A 109 -2.74 -2.81 6.16
N GLU A 110 -3.23 -3.99 5.82
CA GLU A 110 -3.48 -5.04 6.81
C GLU A 110 -2.99 -6.42 6.36
N ASN A 111 -2.69 -7.24 7.36
CA ASN A 111 -2.48 -8.67 7.18
C ASN A 111 -3.43 -9.43 8.12
N THR A 112 -4.34 -10.19 7.52
CA THR A 112 -5.46 -10.86 8.18
C THR A 112 -5.17 -12.33 8.50
N ALA A 113 -3.90 -12.76 8.46
CA ALA A 113 -3.53 -14.14 8.74
C ALA A 113 -4.05 -14.68 10.08
N GLY A 114 -4.19 -13.86 11.12
CA GLY A 114 -4.59 -14.32 12.45
C GLY A 114 -3.40 -14.64 13.36
N ALA A 115 -3.65 -14.70 14.67
CA ALA A 115 -2.61 -14.91 15.68
C ALA A 115 -2.04 -16.34 15.67
N GLU A 116 -2.83 -17.30 15.21
CA GLU A 116 -2.49 -18.72 15.10
C GLU A 116 -1.50 -19.02 13.96
N ASN A 117 -1.30 -18.05 13.06
CA ASN A 117 -0.57 -18.23 11.81
C ASN A 117 0.88 -17.69 11.88
N GLU A 118 1.41 -17.45 13.08
CA GLU A 118 2.77 -16.97 13.34
C GLU A 118 3.07 -15.62 12.65
N GLN A 119 4.31 -15.41 12.17
CA GLN A 119 4.71 -14.10 11.63
C GLN A 119 3.95 -13.78 10.35
N ALA A 120 3.32 -12.60 10.34
CA ALA A 120 2.52 -12.07 9.24
C ALA A 120 2.78 -10.57 9.19
N VAL A 121 3.11 -9.99 8.04
CA VAL A 121 3.54 -8.57 7.97
C VAL A 121 2.54 -7.78 7.16
N ALA A 122 2.04 -6.65 7.66
CA ALA A 122 1.23 -5.73 6.85
C ALA A 122 2.14 -4.92 5.94
N LEU A 123 3.10 -4.20 6.52
CA LEU A 123 4.04 -3.36 5.80
C LEU A 123 5.49 -3.72 6.14
N LEU A 124 6.25 -4.05 5.10
CA LEU A 124 7.70 -4.20 5.15
C LEU A 124 8.34 -3.04 4.39
N SER A 125 9.14 -2.21 5.07
CA SER A 125 9.88 -1.12 4.42
C SER A 125 11.38 -1.29 4.58
N ASN A 126 12.07 -1.37 3.45
CA ASN A 126 13.52 -1.23 3.28
C ASN A 126 13.89 0.11 2.60
N SER A 127 12.91 1.00 2.44
CA SER A 127 13.04 2.26 1.71
C SER A 127 13.65 3.36 2.57
N ASP A 128 14.55 4.16 1.99
CA ASP A 128 15.00 5.43 2.57
C ASP A 128 14.00 6.55 2.23
N ALA A 129 13.73 7.43 3.18
CA ALA A 129 12.77 8.52 3.12
C ALA A 129 11.31 8.08 2.90
N SER A 130 10.88 7.01 3.60
CA SER A 130 9.46 6.61 3.63
C SER A 130 8.64 7.48 4.58
N ALA A 131 7.41 7.81 4.20
CA ALA A 131 6.46 8.51 5.08
C ALA A 131 5.06 7.90 5.02
N LEU A 132 4.41 7.80 6.18
CA LEU A 132 3.01 7.38 6.31
C LEU A 132 2.24 8.49 7.03
N TYR A 133 1.17 8.99 6.42
CA TYR A 133 0.37 10.05 6.99
C TYR A 133 -1.11 9.70 6.93
N ARG A 134 -1.75 9.63 8.11
CA ARG A 134 -3.13 9.12 8.23
C ARG A 134 -3.24 7.75 7.55
N CYS A 135 -2.47 6.78 8.03
CA CYS A 135 -2.54 5.39 7.57
C CYS A 135 -2.87 4.45 8.72
N GLY A 136 -3.72 3.46 8.47
CA GLY A 136 -3.91 2.34 9.38
C GLY A 136 -2.93 1.21 9.04
N ILE A 137 -2.20 0.68 10.01
CA ILE A 137 -1.39 -0.54 9.84
C ILE A 137 -1.93 -1.58 10.81
N ARG A 138 -2.52 -2.68 10.32
CA ARG A 138 -3.28 -3.63 11.13
C ARG A 138 -2.77 -5.07 10.97
N VAL A 139 -2.25 -5.67 12.05
CA VAL A 139 -1.88 -7.09 12.14
C VAL A 139 -2.00 -7.57 13.60
N TYR A 140 -1.95 -8.89 13.81
CA TYR A 140 -1.76 -9.54 15.12
C TYR A 140 -0.29 -9.52 15.59
N GLN A 141 0.62 -10.21 14.89
CA GLN A 141 2.07 -10.28 15.20
C GLN A 141 2.87 -9.55 14.10
N ASP A 142 4.00 -8.91 14.42
CA ASP A 142 4.90 -8.20 13.47
C ASP A 142 4.24 -7.11 12.60
N THR A 143 3.45 -6.24 13.24
CA THR A 143 2.62 -5.20 12.59
C THR A 143 3.40 -4.29 11.62
N LEU A 144 4.62 -3.87 11.98
CA LEU A 144 5.46 -3.01 11.16
C LEU A 144 6.90 -3.53 11.20
N TYR A 145 7.42 -3.99 10.06
CA TYR A 145 8.82 -4.39 9.95
C TYR A 145 9.63 -3.31 9.25
N ALA A 146 10.05 -2.30 10.02
CA ALA A 146 11.00 -1.27 9.60
C ALA A 146 12.44 -1.81 9.71
N LYS A 147 12.90 -2.51 8.67
CA LYS A 147 14.13 -3.32 8.73
C LYS A 147 15.41 -2.49 8.63
N SER A 148 15.42 -1.44 7.82
CA SER A 148 16.61 -0.63 7.54
C SER A 148 16.24 0.70 6.89
N ASN A 149 17.17 1.67 6.94
CA ASN A 149 17.04 3.06 6.46
C ASN A 149 16.14 3.94 7.35
N ARG A 150 15.94 5.21 6.97
CA ARG A 150 15.18 6.21 7.74
C ARG A 150 13.92 6.63 7.01
#